data_AF-A0A6B2GCT5-F1
#
_entry.id   AF-A0A6B2GCT5-F1
#
_cell.length_a   1.000
_cell.length_b   1.000
_cell.length_c   1.000
_cell.angle_alpha   90.00
_cell.angle_beta   90.00
_cell.angle_gamma   90.00
#
_symmetry.space_group_name_H-M   'P 1'
#
loop_
_entity.id
_entity.type
_entity.pdbx_description
1 polymer ?
#
loop_
_entity_poly.entity_id
_entity_poly.type
_entity_poly.pdbx_seq_one_letter_code
_entity_poly.pdbx_strand_id
1 'polypeptide(L)'
;KFLVLLKHSNDRFLAILTDCICICFIDIDANFLAQKTDFLSKLLIIFLSKNYEKLIYNSCRIVKELSTSNVPKTVIVQSGALSALTKLLLHVSRRIAVISLLTIRNLSDVASLESNHEELINILT
;
A
#
# COMPACT_ATOMS: atom_id res chain seq x y z
N LYS A 1 -1.75 16.01 12.04
CA LYS A 1 -2.78 16.82 11.33
C LYS A 1 -3.06 16.31 9.90
N PHE A 2 -2.07 15.86 9.13
CA PHE A 2 -2.27 15.46 7.72
C PHE A 2 -3.19 14.24 7.50
N LEU A 3 -3.31 13.29 8.45
CA LEU A 3 -4.22 12.13 8.33
C LEU A 3 -5.70 12.52 8.13
N VAL A 4 -6.08 13.73 8.53
CA VAL A 4 -7.41 14.30 8.27
C VAL A 4 -7.59 14.61 6.79
N LEU A 5 -6.52 15.03 6.10
CA LEU A 5 -6.54 15.37 4.67
C LEU A 5 -6.75 14.13 3.79
N LEU A 6 -6.39 12.94 4.26
CA LEU A 6 -6.70 11.67 3.56
C LEU A 6 -8.20 11.36 3.51
N LYS A 7 -9.04 12.07 4.27
CA LYS A 7 -10.51 11.93 4.20
C LYS A 7 -11.14 12.74 3.07
N HIS A 8 -10.37 13.54 2.34
CA HIS A 8 -10.89 14.35 1.24
C HIS A 8 -11.33 13.45 0.07
N SER A 9 -12.41 13.81 -0.61
CA SER A 9 -12.94 13.03 -1.75
C SER A 9 -12.25 13.28 -3.10
N ASN A 10 -11.33 14.25 -3.20
CA ASN A 10 -10.78 14.70 -4.47
C ASN A 10 -9.52 13.88 -4.80
N ASP A 11 -9.63 13.00 -5.79
CA ASP A 11 -8.56 12.07 -6.13
C ASP A 11 -7.27 12.75 -6.59
N ARG A 12 -7.36 13.91 -7.26
CA ARG A 12 -6.17 14.68 -7.69
C ARG A 12 -5.45 15.30 -6.51
N PHE A 13 -6.20 15.87 -5.57
CA PHE A 13 -5.64 16.39 -4.33
C PHE A 13 -4.98 15.26 -3.51
N LEU A 14 -5.68 14.13 -3.35
CA LEU A 14 -5.13 12.96 -2.66
C LEU A 14 -3.87 12.43 -3.34
N ALA A 15 -3.78 12.47 -4.68
CA ALA A 15 -2.58 12.03 -5.40
C ALA A 15 -1.37 12.92 -5.08
N ILE A 16 -1.57 14.24 -4.96
CA ILE A 16 -0.51 15.17 -4.54
C ILE A 16 -0.13 14.90 -3.08
N LEU A 17 -1.13 14.80 -2.20
CA LEU A 17 -0.91 14.53 -0.78
C LEU A 17 -0.13 13.24 -0.54
N THR A 18 -0.51 12.15 -1.22
CA THR A 18 0.19 10.85 -1.11
C THR A 18 1.60 10.89 -1.69
N ASP A 19 1.85 11.68 -2.74
CA ASP A 19 3.21 11.89 -3.25
C ASP A 19 4.09 12.63 -2.23
N CYS A 20 3.56 13.69 -1.63
CA CYS A 20 4.26 14.43 -0.57
C CYS A 20 4.58 13.52 0.62
N ILE A 21 3.61 12.72 1.08
CA ILE A 21 3.83 11.75 2.15
C ILE A 21 4.93 10.75 1.76
N CYS A 22 4.91 10.26 0.52
CA CYS A 22 5.92 9.33 0.02
C CYS A 22 7.34 9.92 0.09
N ILE A 23 7.51 11.19 -0.29
CA ILE A 23 8.79 11.89 -0.25
C ILE A 23 9.25 12.09 1.21
N CYS A 24 8.32 12.45 2.09
CA CYS A 24 8.64 12.69 3.49
C CYS A 24 8.98 11.42 4.30
N PHE A 25 8.72 10.21 3.79
CA PHE A 25 9.13 8.98 4.48
C PHE A 25 10.66 8.82 4.61
N ILE A 26 11.45 9.61 3.88
CA ILE A 26 12.90 9.69 4.05
C ILE A 26 13.25 10.28 5.44
N ASP A 27 12.42 11.20 5.95
CA ASP A 27 12.71 12.00 7.15
C ASP A 27 11.76 11.73 8.34
N ILE A 28 10.59 11.13 8.08
CA ILE A 28 9.59 10.83 9.12
C ILE A 28 9.82 9.41 9.65
N ASP A 29 9.72 9.24 10.96
CA ASP A 29 9.65 7.92 11.58
C ASP A 29 8.41 7.15 11.05
N ALA A 30 8.65 6.32 10.03
CA ALA A 30 7.63 5.53 9.35
C ALA A 30 6.84 4.64 10.33
N ASN A 31 7.47 4.25 11.45
CA ASN A 31 6.83 3.49 12.52
C ASN A 31 5.69 4.24 13.17
N PHE A 32 5.87 5.54 13.44
CA PHE A 32 4.82 6.37 14.01
C PHE A 32 3.58 6.43 13.10
N LEU A 33 3.78 6.43 11.78
CA LEU A 33 2.69 6.49 10.81
C LEU A 33 1.98 5.15 10.63
N ALA A 34 2.72 4.05 10.53
CA ALA A 34 2.15 2.72 10.40
C ALA A 34 1.37 2.27 11.65
N GLN A 35 1.78 2.71 12.84
CA GLN A 35 1.06 2.46 14.09
C GLN A 35 -0.27 3.20 14.19
N LYS A 36 -0.54 4.18 13.32
CA LYS A 36 -1.88 4.78 13.21
C LYS A 36 -2.75 3.80 12.42
N THR A 37 -3.56 3.03 13.13
CA THR A 37 -4.48 1.99 12.62
C THR A 37 -5.31 2.42 11.40
N ASP A 38 -5.66 3.70 11.30
CA ASP A 38 -6.42 4.24 10.17
C ASP A 38 -5.60 4.50 8.89
N PHE A 39 -4.27 4.58 8.97
CA PHE A 39 -3.46 5.01 7.83
C PHE A 39 -3.37 3.93 6.76
N LEU A 40 -2.88 2.73 7.11
CA LEU A 40 -2.80 1.59 6.19
C LEU A 40 -4.18 1.25 5.64
N SER A 41 -5.18 1.14 6.50
CA SER A 41 -6.57 0.87 6.12
C SER A 41 -7.10 1.84 5.06
N LYS A 42 -6.83 3.15 5.19
CA LYS A 42 -7.23 4.15 4.18
C LYS A 42 -6.50 3.99 2.86
N LEU A 43 -5.20 3.66 2.88
CA LEU A 43 -4.44 3.40 1.66
C LEU A 43 -5.00 2.17 0.92
N LEU A 44 -5.33 1.11 1.65
CA LEU A 44 -5.93 -0.10 1.06
C LEU A 44 -7.33 0.16 0.50
N ILE A 45 -8.14 1.01 1.15
CA ILE A 45 -9.40 1.47 0.57
C ILE A 45 -9.15 2.20 -0.76
N ILE A 46 -8.11 3.03 -0.85
CA ILE A 46 -7.73 3.70 -2.10
C ILE A 46 -7.34 2.68 -3.19
N PHE A 47 -6.62 1.60 -2.85
CA PHE A 47 -6.23 0.54 -3.81
C PHE A 47 -7.44 -0.08 -4.51
N LEU A 48 -8.51 -0.30 -3.76
CA LEU A 48 -9.63 -1.13 -4.19
C LEU A 48 -10.82 -0.33 -4.70
N SER A 49 -10.94 0.95 -4.34
CA SER A 49 -12.14 1.76 -4.62
C SER A 49 -11.93 2.90 -5.61
N LYS A 50 -10.68 3.26 -5.91
CA LYS A 50 -10.37 4.40 -6.77
C LYS A 50 -9.93 3.94 -8.15
N ASN A 51 -10.28 4.73 -9.16
CA ASN A 51 -9.87 4.50 -10.55
C ASN A 51 -8.77 5.47 -11.01
N TYR A 52 -8.44 6.48 -10.19
CA TYR A 52 -7.42 7.46 -10.55
C TYR A 52 -6.02 6.85 -10.38
N GLU A 53 -5.47 6.36 -11.49
CA GLU A 53 -4.20 5.63 -11.57
C GLU A 53 -3.07 6.27 -10.77
N LYS A 54 -2.88 7.60 -10.88
CA LYS A 54 -1.78 8.30 -10.17
C LYS A 54 -1.92 8.20 -8.65
N LEU A 55 -3.16 8.29 -8.14
CA LEU A 55 -3.43 8.13 -6.70
C LEU A 55 -3.18 6.70 -6.23
N ILE A 56 -3.63 5.70 -7.00
CA ILE A 56 -3.39 4.29 -6.69
C ILE A 56 -1.88 4.03 -6.65
N TYR A 57 -1.15 4.46 -7.69
CA TYR A 57 0.30 4.28 -7.77
C TYR A 57 1.04 4.93 -6.60
N ASN A 58 0.73 6.18 -6.27
CA ASN A 58 1.35 6.87 -5.15
C ASN A 58 1.04 6.21 -3.80
N SER A 59 -0.18 5.68 -3.65
CA SER A 59 -0.55 4.92 -2.45
C SER A 59 0.22 3.60 -2.36
N CYS A 60 0.43 2.90 -3.48
CA CYS A 60 1.25 1.68 -3.53
C CYS A 60 2.70 1.98 -3.17
N ARG A 61 3.24 3.11 -3.63
CA ARG A 61 4.60 3.56 -3.27
C ARG A 61 4.77 3.70 -1.76
N ILE A 62 3.78 4.28 -1.08
CA ILE A 62 3.81 4.37 0.37
C ILE A 62 3.92 2.98 1.01
N VAL A 63 3.06 2.03 0.63
CA VAL A 63 3.10 0.68 1.22
C VAL A 63 4.41 -0.05 0.89
N LYS A 64 4.95 0.15 -0.31
CA LYS A 64 6.28 -0.34 -0.68
C LYS A 64 7.36 0.24 0.24
N GLU A 65 7.36 1.54 0.50
CA GLU A 65 8.38 2.14 1.39
C GLU A 65 8.24 1.63 2.82
N LEU A 66 7.01 1.48 3.32
CA LEU A 66 6.76 0.89 4.64
C LEU A 66 7.33 -0.54 4.72
N SER A 67 7.18 -1.36 3.67
CA SER A 67 7.67 -2.75 3.63
C SER A 67 9.20 -2.90 3.72
N THR A 68 9.95 -1.83 3.45
CA THR A 68 11.42 -1.79 3.54
C THR A 68 11.93 -0.97 4.72
N SER A 69 11.04 -0.36 5.49
CA SER A 69 11.37 0.48 6.63
C SER A 69 11.50 -0.33 7.93
N ASN A 70 11.66 0.36 9.06
CA ASN A 70 11.68 -0.26 10.39
C ASN A 70 10.28 -0.70 10.90
N VAL A 71 9.24 -0.54 10.07
CA VAL A 71 7.87 -0.94 10.42
C VAL A 71 7.82 -2.46 10.50
N PRO A 72 7.27 -3.05 11.58
CA PRO A 72 7.07 -4.49 11.62
C PRO A 72 6.21 -4.94 10.44
N LYS A 73 6.78 -5.76 9.55
CA LYS A 73 6.07 -6.24 8.35
C LYS A 73 4.75 -6.94 8.68
N THR A 74 4.67 -7.56 9.85
CA THR A 74 3.46 -8.19 10.39
C THR A 74 2.29 -7.22 10.51
N VAL A 75 2.52 -5.96 10.87
CA VAL A 75 1.48 -4.91 10.94
C VAL A 75 0.94 -4.60 9.54
N ILE A 76 1.82 -4.60 8.53
CA ILE A 76 1.43 -4.36 7.13
C ILE A 76 0.59 -5.54 6.63
N VAL A 77 1.05 -6.77 6.84
CA VAL A 77 0.31 -7.99 6.45
C VAL A 77 -1.04 -8.05 7.17
N GLN A 78 -1.09 -7.87 8.49
CA GLN A 78 -2.35 -7.91 9.26
C GLN A 78 -3.38 -6.84 8.84
N SER A 79 -2.98 -5.79 8.11
CA SER A 79 -3.92 -4.81 7.55
C SER A 79 -4.70 -5.33 6.33
N GLY A 80 -4.36 -6.51 5.80
CA GLY A 80 -4.91 -7.06 4.55
C GLY A 80 -4.19 -6.56 3.30
N ALA A 81 -2.96 -6.05 3.46
CA ALA A 81 -2.19 -5.47 2.37
C ALA A 81 -1.86 -6.50 1.28
N LEU A 82 -1.56 -7.75 1.65
CA LEU A 82 -1.23 -8.79 0.67
C LEU A 82 -2.42 -9.06 -0.26
N SER A 83 -3.60 -9.32 0.31
CA SER A 83 -4.83 -9.50 -0.49
C SER A 83 -5.11 -8.30 -1.41
N ALA A 84 -4.96 -7.07 -0.92
CA ALA A 84 -5.19 -5.88 -1.74
C ALA A 84 -4.15 -5.71 -2.87
N LEU A 85 -2.88 -6.02 -2.61
CA LEU A 85 -1.80 -5.95 -3.60
C LEU A 85 -1.94 -7.05 -4.67
N THR A 86 -2.39 -8.25 -4.30
CA THR A 86 -2.68 -9.35 -5.23
C THR A 86 -3.66 -8.91 -6.32
N LYS A 87 -4.75 -8.25 -5.94
CA LYS A 87 -5.73 -7.71 -6.90
C LYS A 87 -5.14 -6.68 -7.87
N LEU A 88 -4.13 -5.93 -7.42
CA LEU A 88 -3.44 -4.94 -8.24
C LEU A 88 -2.41 -5.54 -9.21
N LEU A 89 -2.06 -6.83 -9.10
CA LEU A 89 -1.17 -7.49 -10.07
C LEU A 89 -1.77 -7.54 -11.48
N LEU A 90 -3.09 -7.62 -11.57
CA LEU A 90 -3.84 -7.64 -12.84
C LEU A 90 -4.26 -6.25 -13.32
N HIS A 91 -3.78 -5.18 -12.65
CA HIS A 91 -4.16 -3.82 -13.01
C HIS A 91 -3.55 -3.40 -14.36
N VAL A 92 -4.33 -2.68 -15.18
CA VAL A 92 -3.94 -2.27 -16.55
C VAL A 92 -2.66 -1.43 -16.61
N SER A 93 -2.38 -0.67 -15.54
CA SER A 93 -1.14 0.09 -15.41
C SER A 93 0.01 -0.83 -14.99
N ARG A 94 0.94 -1.06 -15.92
CA ARG A 94 2.14 -1.89 -15.70
C ARG A 94 2.93 -1.46 -14.47
N ARG A 95 3.06 -0.16 -14.21
CA ARG A 95 3.81 0.33 -13.04
C ARG A 95 3.13 0.03 -11.71
N ILE A 96 1.79 -0.06 -11.69
CA ILE A 96 1.02 -0.49 -10.52
C ILE A 96 1.25 -1.99 -10.28
N ALA A 97 1.16 -2.82 -11.33
CA ALA A 97 1.43 -4.25 -11.21
C ALA A 97 2.87 -4.52 -10.71
N VAL A 98 3.87 -3.83 -11.27
CA VAL A 98 5.27 -3.97 -10.86
C VAL A 98 5.50 -3.58 -9.40
N ILE A 99 4.96 -2.43 -8.95
CA ILE A 99 5.17 -2.01 -7.56
C ILE A 99 4.43 -2.91 -6.58
N SER A 100 3.28 -3.45 -6.96
CA SER A 100 2.57 -4.46 -6.16
C SER A 100 3.41 -5.72 -6.00
N LEU A 101 3.97 -6.23 -7.09
CA LEU A 101 4.85 -7.41 -7.07
C LEU A 101 6.08 -7.19 -6.16
N LEU A 102 6.74 -6.03 -6.28
CA LEU A 102 7.90 -5.69 -5.44
C LEU A 102 7.53 -5.61 -3.95
N THR A 103 6.34 -5.09 -3.66
CA THR A 103 5.84 -4.99 -2.28
C THR A 103 5.50 -6.36 -1.72
N ILE A 104 4.81 -7.22 -2.48
CA ILE A 104 4.52 -8.61 -2.09
C ILE A 104 5.81 -9.37 -1.80
N ARG A 105 6.83 -9.24 -2.67
CA ARG A 105 8.15 -9.84 -2.47
C ARG A 105 8.80 -9.39 -1.14
N ASN A 106 8.64 -8.12 -0.75
CA ASN A 106 9.21 -7.63 0.51
C ASN A 106 8.47 -8.17 1.74
N LEU A 107 7.20 -8.57 1.59
CA LEU A 107 6.35 -9.07 2.67
C LEU A 107 6.27 -10.61 2.72
N SER A 108 6.83 -11.31 1.72
CA SER A 108 6.64 -12.76 1.54
C SER A 108 7.19 -13.60 2.68
N ASP A 109 8.21 -13.11 3.39
CA ASP A 109 8.82 -13.77 4.55
C ASP A 109 7.90 -13.83 5.77
N VAL A 110 6.88 -12.97 5.82
CA VAL A 110 5.85 -12.95 6.88
C VAL A 110 4.44 -13.22 6.35
N ALA A 111 4.31 -13.60 5.08
CA ALA A 111 3.03 -13.80 4.42
C ALA A 111 2.23 -14.98 5.00
N SER A 112 2.90 -15.99 5.59
CA SER A 112 2.26 -17.14 6.23
C SER A 112 1.29 -16.78 7.38
N LEU A 113 1.25 -15.51 7.81
CA LEU A 113 0.29 -14.99 8.77
C LEU A 113 -1.11 -14.75 8.18
N GLU A 114 -1.25 -14.67 6.85
CA GLU A 114 -2.55 -14.65 6.17
C GLU A 114 -2.98 -16.08 5.77
N SER A 115 -4.29 -16.36 5.86
CA SER A 115 -4.83 -17.71 5.65
C SER A 115 -5.14 -18.05 4.19
N ASN A 116 -5.08 -17.09 3.25
CA ASN A 116 -5.50 -17.30 1.86
C ASN A 116 -4.54 -16.67 0.84
N HIS A 117 -3.77 -17.52 0.15
CA HIS A 117 -2.83 -17.14 -0.89
C HIS A 117 -3.15 -17.76 -2.26
N GLU A 118 -4.28 -18.45 -2.40
CA GLU A 118 -4.60 -19.20 -3.63
C GLU A 118 -4.67 -18.29 -4.85
N GLU A 119 -5.31 -17.13 -4.74
CA GLU A 119 -5.40 -16.14 -5.82
C GLU A 119 -4.00 -15.66 -6.24
N LEU A 120 -3.13 -15.37 -5.27
CA LEU A 120 -1.77 -14.92 -5.55
C LEU A 120 -0.96 -16.01 -6.26
N ILE A 121 -1.05 -17.25 -5.80
CA ILE A 121 -0.36 -18.38 -6.40
C ILE A 121 -0.85 -18.58 -7.83
N ASN A 122 -2.16 -18.61 -8.05
CA ASN A 122 -2.76 -18.78 -9.38
C ASN A 122 -2.38 -17.66 -10.37
N ILE A 123 -2.16 -16.43 -9.91
CA ILE A 123 -1.71 -15.33 -10.78
C ILE A 123 -0.24 -15.48 -11.19
N LEU A 124 0.58 -16.11 -10.35
CA LEU A 124 2.03 -16.21 -10.53
C LEU A 124 2.49 -17.51 -11.22
N THR A 125 1.63 -18.53 -11.33
CA THR A 125 1.90 -19.83 -11.97
C THR A 125 1.21 -19.97 -13.31
#